data_AF-G0TX68-F1
#
_entry.id   AF-G0TX68-F1
#
_cell.length_a   1.000
_cell.length_b   1.000
_cell.length_c   1.000
_cell.angle_alpha   90.00
_cell.angle_beta   90.00
_cell.angle_gamma   90.00
#
_symmetry.space_group_name_H-M   'P 1'
#
loop_
_entity.id
_entity.type
_entity.pdbx_description
1 polymer ?
#
loop_
_entity_poly.entity_id
_entity_poly.type
_entity_poly.pdbx_seq_one_letter_code
_entity_poly.pdbx_strand_id
1 'polypeptide(L)'
;MVLPPKHVYSAIVKNLTSKAVQVRALYAMPDNSPDVETVLSINAGESATLEQKIVELSTFSATAHIRHVEVVGGAALTAPFDGVASPVKDYLLEISEQNGVVQLRGSV
;
A
#
# COMPACT_ATOMS: atom_id res chain seq x y z
N MET A 1 -10.56 -8.43 25.52
CA MET A 1 -11.16 -7.69 24.38
C MET A 1 -10.29 -7.94 23.16
N VAL A 2 -10.86 -8.37 22.04
CA VAL A 2 -10.12 -8.54 20.76
C VAL A 2 -10.14 -7.19 20.05
N LEU A 3 -8.98 -6.59 19.83
CA LEU A 3 -8.88 -5.35 19.06
C LEU A 3 -8.97 -5.67 17.56
N PRO A 4 -9.63 -4.81 16.77
CA PRO A 4 -9.68 -5.01 15.33
C PRO A 4 -8.27 -4.95 14.73
N PRO A 5 -7.99 -5.70 13.65
CA PRO A 5 -6.69 -5.67 13.01
C PRO A 5 -6.47 -4.33 12.31
N LYS A 6 -5.21 -3.86 12.32
CA LYS A 6 -4.79 -2.59 11.72
C LYS A 6 -4.31 -2.79 10.27
N HIS A 7 -5.14 -3.45 9.47
CA HIS A 7 -4.78 -3.86 8.11
C HIS A 7 -5.23 -2.85 7.07
N VAL A 8 -4.39 -2.61 6.06
CA VAL A 8 -4.75 -1.88 4.85
C VAL A 8 -4.98 -2.89 3.73
N TYR A 9 -6.18 -2.94 3.17
CA TYR A 9 -6.52 -3.91 2.11
C TYR A 9 -6.35 -3.35 0.69
N SER A 10 -6.55 -2.05 0.51
CA SER A 10 -6.28 -1.31 -0.73
C SER A 10 -5.73 0.08 -0.41
N ALA A 11 -5.04 0.69 -1.36
CA ALA A 11 -4.51 2.04 -1.21
C ALA A 11 -4.61 2.85 -2.51
N ILE A 12 -4.82 4.16 -2.39
CA ILE A 12 -4.74 5.10 -3.51
C ILE A 12 -3.42 5.83 -3.40
N VAL A 13 -2.56 5.66 -4.39
CA VAL A 13 -1.24 6.27 -4.43
C VAL A 13 -1.25 7.48 -5.35
N LYS A 14 -1.03 8.67 -4.79
CA LYS A 14 -0.93 9.93 -5.52
C LYS A 14 0.53 10.30 -5.74
N ASN A 15 0.92 10.49 -6.99
CA ASN A 15 2.24 11.00 -7.33
C ASN A 15 2.19 12.54 -7.46
N LEU A 16 2.62 13.24 -6.42
CA LEU A 16 2.71 14.71 -6.40
C LEU A 16 4.08 15.22 -6.87
N THR A 17 4.95 14.34 -7.37
CA THR A 17 6.26 14.72 -7.91
C THR A 17 6.14 15.20 -9.36
N SER A 18 7.21 15.81 -9.89
CA SER A 18 7.26 16.25 -11.28
C SER A 18 7.71 15.17 -12.27
N LYS A 19 7.88 13.91 -11.81
CA LYS A 19 8.40 12.80 -12.63
C LYS A 19 7.54 11.56 -12.46
N ALA A 20 7.60 10.64 -13.42
CA ALA A 20 7.03 9.32 -13.24
C ALA A 20 7.78 8.57 -12.13
N VAL A 21 7.04 7.84 -11.29
CA VAL A 21 7.59 7.04 -10.20
C VAL A 21 7.11 5.60 -10.33
N GLN A 22 7.93 4.67 -9.85
CA GLN A 22 7.56 3.27 -9.73
C GLN A 22 7.34 2.93 -8.25
N VAL A 23 6.20 2.34 -7.95
CA VAL A 23 5.78 1.96 -6.59
C VAL A 23 5.67 0.47 -6.53
N ARG A 24 6.25 -0.12 -5.48
CA ARG A 24 6.18 -1.56 -5.20
C ARG A 24 5.47 -1.77 -3.88
N ALA A 25 4.49 -2.66 -3.87
CA ALA A 25 3.75 -3.06 -2.69
C ALA A 25 3.88 -4.57 -2.47
N LEU A 26 4.04 -4.97 -1.22
CA LEU A 26 3.98 -6.36 -0.80
C LEU A 26 2.69 -6.61 -0.01
N TYR A 27 2.01 -7.69 -0.37
CA TYR A 27 0.78 -8.14 0.27
C TYR A 27 1.07 -9.39 1.10
N ALA A 28 0.79 -9.32 2.39
CA ALA A 28 0.78 -10.48 3.27
C ALA A 28 -0.45 -11.35 2.96
N MET A 29 -0.18 -12.59 2.56
CA MET A 29 -1.23 -13.51 2.14
C MET A 29 -1.88 -14.20 3.35
N PRO A 30 -3.22 -14.36 3.36
CA PRO A 30 -3.95 -14.91 4.49
C PRO A 30 -3.78 -16.43 4.69
N ASP A 31 -3.16 -17.12 3.72
CA ASP A 31 -2.94 -18.56 3.69
C ASP A 31 -1.51 -18.96 4.08
N ASN A 32 -0.72 -18.01 4.61
CA ASN A 32 0.71 -18.15 4.90
C ASN A 32 1.59 -18.44 3.67
N SER A 33 1.08 -18.24 2.45
CA SER A 33 1.94 -18.23 1.26
C SER A 33 2.90 -17.02 1.31
N PRO A 34 4.01 -17.05 0.53
CA PRO A 34 4.90 -15.91 0.43
C PRO A 34 4.18 -14.64 0.01
N ASP A 35 4.72 -13.49 0.43
CA ASP A 35 4.13 -12.20 0.08
C ASP A 35 3.99 -12.03 -1.44
N VAL A 36 2.85 -11.49 -1.86
CA VAL A 36 2.63 -11.18 -3.28
C VAL A 36 3.02 -9.75 -3.55
N GLU A 37 3.88 -9.58 -4.55
CA GLU A 37 4.31 -8.28 -5.03
C GLU A 37 3.33 -7.67 -6.03
N THR A 38 3.20 -6.34 -6.01
CA THR A 38 2.53 -5.57 -7.06
C THR A 38 3.33 -4.32 -7.35
N VAL A 39 3.57 -4.05 -8.63
CA VAL A 39 4.34 -2.90 -9.08
C VAL A 39 3.45 -2.02 -9.94
N LEU A 40 3.45 -0.72 -9.65
CA LEU A 40 2.70 0.31 -10.38
C LEU A 40 3.67 1.36 -10.91
N SER A 41 3.44 1.82 -12.14
CA SER A 41 4.07 3.03 -12.68
C SER A 41 3.04 4.16 -12.66
N ILE A 42 3.38 5.28 -12.02
CA ILE A 42 2.47 6.41 -11.83
C ILE A 42 3.12 7.65 -12.46
N ASN A 43 2.47 8.26 -13.46
CA ASN A 43 2.99 9.47 -14.08
C ASN A 43 2.95 10.65 -13.10
N ALA A 44 3.68 11.71 -13.44
CA ALA A 44 3.70 12.94 -12.65
C ALA A 44 2.28 13.53 -12.51
N GLY A 45 1.85 13.83 -11.28
CA GLY A 45 0.54 14.39 -10.99
C GLY A 45 -0.62 13.39 -11.04
N GLU A 46 -0.38 12.12 -11.40
CA GLU A 46 -1.43 11.11 -11.51
C GLU A 46 -1.59 10.30 -10.21
N SER A 47 -2.67 9.52 -10.17
CA SER A 47 -2.95 8.57 -9.09
C SER A 47 -3.13 7.17 -9.66
N ALA A 48 -2.74 6.17 -8.88
CA ALA A 48 -3.00 4.76 -9.20
C ALA A 48 -3.49 4.01 -7.96
N THR A 49 -4.25 2.95 -8.19
CA THR A 49 -4.83 2.14 -7.12
C THR A 49 -4.02 0.86 -6.92
N LEU A 50 -3.61 0.62 -5.68
CA LEU A 50 -3.19 -0.68 -5.18
C LEU A 50 -4.46 -1.44 -4.78
N GLU A 51 -4.93 -2.27 -5.70
CA GLU A 51 -6.17 -3.03 -5.55
C GLU A 51 -6.13 -4.02 -4.38
N GLN A 52 -7.31 -4.30 -3.81
CA GLN A 52 -7.44 -5.40 -2.86
C GLN A 52 -7.19 -6.75 -3.54
N LYS A 53 -6.61 -7.69 -2.80
CA LYS A 53 -6.40 -9.07 -3.28
C LYS A 53 -7.27 -10.03 -2.48
N ILE A 54 -8.18 -10.70 -3.17
CA ILE A 54 -9.04 -11.75 -2.62
C ILE A 54 -8.39 -13.10 -2.93
N VAL A 55 -8.28 -13.93 -1.91
CA VAL A 55 -7.73 -15.29 -1.98
C VAL A 55 -8.87 -16.26 -1.69
N GLU A 56 -9.19 -17.08 -2.68
CA GLU A 56 -10.18 -18.15 -2.53
C GLU A 56 -9.55 -19.33 -1.81
N LEU A 57 -10.09 -19.66 -0.64
CA LEU A 57 -9.75 -20.87 0.11
C LEU A 57 -10.88 -21.88 -0.06
N SER A 58 -10.63 -23.13 0.29
CA SER A 58 -11.55 -24.24 0.07
C SER A 58 -12.96 -24.04 0.64
N THR A 59 -13.12 -23.20 1.66
CA THR A 59 -14.39 -23.01 2.39
C THR A 59 -14.81 -21.55 2.59
N PHE A 60 -13.94 -20.58 2.28
CA PHE A 60 -14.20 -19.16 2.42
C PHE A 60 -13.21 -18.35 1.59
N SER A 61 -13.47 -17.06 1.40
CA SER A 61 -12.53 -16.13 0.78
C SER A 61 -11.90 -15.24 1.85
N ALA A 62 -10.61 -14.97 1.73
CA ALA A 62 -9.87 -14.11 2.63
C ALA A 62 -9.21 -12.96 1.86
N THR A 63 -8.99 -11.83 2.52
CA THR A 63 -8.37 -10.65 1.90
C THR A 63 -6.92 -10.53 2.36
N ALA A 64 -5.98 -10.50 1.41
CA ALA A 64 -4.59 -10.16 1.71
C ALA A 64 -4.49 -8.68 2.06
N HIS A 65 -3.53 -8.32 2.91
CA HIS A 65 -3.33 -6.93 3.33
C HIS A 65 -1.95 -6.44 2.91
N ILE A 66 -1.87 -5.14 2.59
CA ILE A 66 -0.61 -4.47 2.30
C ILE A 66 0.22 -4.46 3.58
N ARG A 67 1.44 -4.99 3.50
CA ARG A 67 2.40 -4.97 4.62
C ARG A 67 3.53 -3.97 4.41
N HIS A 68 3.82 -3.64 3.16
CA HIS A 68 4.93 -2.79 2.79
C HIS A 68 4.62 -2.08 1.47
N VAL A 69 4.99 -0.80 1.38
CA VAL A 69 4.95 -0.01 0.15
C VAL A 69 6.23 0.79 0.04
N GLU A 70 6.89 0.74 -1.11
CA GLU A 70 8.08 1.51 -1.40
C GLU A 70 7.99 2.21 -2.75
N VAL A 71 8.61 3.38 -2.85
CA VAL A 71 8.96 3.98 -4.14
C VAL A 71 10.34 3.45 -4.52
N VAL A 72 10.49 2.90 -5.72
CA VAL A 72 11.75 2.30 -6.18
C VAL A 72 12.87 3.33 -6.13
N GLY A 73 13.92 3.04 -5.34
CA GLY A 73 15.06 3.93 -5.12
C GLY A 73 14.75 5.15 -4.22
N GLY A 74 13.64 5.13 -3.48
CA GLY A 74 13.17 6.24 -2.66
C GLY A 74 12.72 5.81 -1.26
N ALA A 75 11.62 6.40 -0.80
CA ALA A 75 11.06 6.17 0.52
C ALA A 75 10.16 4.92 0.59
N ALA A 76 10.02 4.35 1.78
CA ALA A 76 9.18 3.20 2.04
C ALA A 76 8.38 3.35 3.34
N LEU A 77 7.23 2.68 3.39
CA LEU A 77 6.36 2.54 4.55
C LEU A 77 6.08 1.06 4.80
N THR A 78 6.05 0.67 6.07
CA THR A 78 5.75 -0.71 6.48
C THR A 78 4.65 -0.68 7.51
N ALA A 79 3.77 -1.68 7.49
CA ALA A 79 2.74 -1.83 8.50
C ALA A 79 3.36 -1.98 9.91
N PRO A 80 2.72 -1.47 10.98
CA PRO A 80 1.43 -0.78 10.97
C PRO A 80 1.54 0.63 10.36
N PHE A 81 0.56 0.99 9.52
CA PHE A 81 0.51 2.32 8.92
C PHE A 81 -0.10 3.34 9.88
N ASP A 82 0.39 4.57 9.81
CA ASP A 82 -0.08 5.67 10.64
C ASP A 82 -1.59 5.93 10.44
N GLY A 83 -2.30 6.25 11.52
CA GLY A 83 -3.75 6.50 11.48
C GLY A 83 -4.64 5.26 11.33
N VAL A 84 -4.10 4.09 10.98
CA VAL A 84 -4.88 2.85 10.81
C VAL A 84 -5.19 2.20 12.16
N ALA A 85 -6.37 2.49 12.71
CA ALA A 85 -6.86 1.92 13.97
C ALA A 85 -7.79 0.72 13.81
N SER A 86 -8.35 0.53 12.61
CA SER A 86 -9.23 -0.57 12.19
C SER A 86 -8.91 -0.93 10.74
N PRO A 87 -9.48 -1.99 10.16
CA PRO A 87 -9.19 -2.31 8.77
C PRO A 87 -9.67 -1.20 7.83
N VAL A 88 -8.81 -0.81 6.90
CA VAL A 88 -9.04 0.30 5.96
C VAL A 88 -8.97 -0.21 4.53
N LYS A 89 -9.84 0.35 3.70
CA LYS A 89 -9.76 0.31 2.24
C LYS A 89 -9.43 1.71 1.74
N ASP A 90 -8.74 1.76 0.62
CA ASP A 90 -8.41 2.98 -0.10
C ASP A 90 -7.57 3.95 0.74
N TYR A 91 -6.64 3.38 1.53
CA TYR A 91 -5.69 4.15 2.33
C TYR A 91 -4.90 5.11 1.43
N LEU A 92 -4.84 6.40 1.80
CA LEU A 92 -4.22 7.42 0.98
C LEU A 92 -2.70 7.39 1.17
N LEU A 93 -1.99 7.22 0.07
CA LEU A 93 -0.54 7.30 0.00
C LEU A 93 -0.15 8.47 -0.90
N GLU A 94 0.69 9.36 -0.40
CA GLU A 94 1.16 10.53 -1.13
C GLU A 94 2.68 10.45 -1.31
N ILE A 95 3.10 10.55 -2.58
CA ILE A 95 4.51 10.62 -2.96
C ILE A 95 4.80 12.07 -3.27
N SER A 96 5.75 12.67 -2.56
CA SER A 96 6.17 14.05 -2.76
C SER A 96 7.69 14.14 -2.85
N GLU A 97 8.21 15.22 -3.41
CA GLU A 97 9.65 15.49 -3.44
C GLU A 97 9.92 16.74 -2.61
N GLN A 98 10.79 16.63 -1.61
CA GLN A 98 11.24 17.75 -0.79
C GLN A 98 12.76 17.83 -0.86
N ASN A 99 13.29 18.96 -1.36
CA ASN A 99 14.72 19.19 -1.53
C ASN A 99 15.43 18.09 -2.35
N GLY A 100 14.78 17.57 -3.39
CA GLY A 100 15.31 16.50 -4.24
C GLY A 100 15.21 15.09 -3.64
N VAL A 101 14.58 14.94 -2.47
CA VAL A 101 14.37 13.66 -1.80
C VAL A 101 12.92 13.23 -1.92
N VAL A 102 12.69 12.04 -2.47
CA VAL A 102 11.37 11.42 -2.53
C VAL A 102 10.91 11.02 -1.14
N GLN A 103 9.71 11.45 -0.78
CA GLN A 103 9.02 11.18 0.47
C GLN A 103 7.76 10.37 0.17
N LEU A 104 7.46 9.39 1.02
CA LEU A 104 6.22 8.63 0.97
C LEU A 104 5.50 8.80 2.31
N ARG A 105 4.26 9.28 2.27
CA ARG A 105 3.43 9.50 3.47
C ARG A 105 2.10 8.79 3.32
N GLY A 106 1.58 8.29 4.43
CA GLY A 106 0.28 7.65 4.49
C GLY A 106 -0.68 8.41 5.40
N SER A 107 -1.96 8.37 5.05
CA SER A 107 -3.05 8.94 5.84
C SER A 107 -4.35 8.17 5.60
N VAL A 108 -5.24 8.17 6.61
CA VAL A 108 -6.60 7.63 6.53
C VAL A 108 -7.56 8.71 6.04
#